data_AF-E6RFB4-F1
#
_entry.id   AF-E6RFB4-F1
#
_cell.length_a   1.000
_cell.length_b   1.000
_cell.length_c   1.000
_cell.angle_alpha   90.00
_cell.angle_beta   90.00
_cell.angle_gamma   90.00
#
_symmetry.space_group_name_H-M   'P 1'
#
loop_
_entity.id
_entity.type
_entity.pdbx_description
1 polymer ?
#
loop_
_entity_poly.entity_id
_entity_poly.type
_entity_poly.pdbx_seq_one_letter_code
_entity_poly.pdbx_strand_id
1 'polypeptide(L)'
;MTAFPPLAAVFLTYFDDIKGQSVLYYSSLADIPAGTIEHTTLPSGLHNLSEDLICFRHHDRPGVGLFRSREKPEGENRGRGRTMGVVGVVLAEGDVSDLYSFKSALREIYDKLENLSQSPFISSAEQDGEREKVLDGLWETYRADKVNKLGTATDDGKENELERVHKLITERDRIPAVHPIAFMPLLLGLLGPNIVPVYKAALSGQRILLYSPPPILPLGALAWNIWALSLPPQASLTHREAEISEWLGNVGLMDLDTVKAKKGGWVATTSDMIFKSHTKLYDIFIDLSSNPLPPTPVSSPSSFTSPSPVILSTSTYSASSNTIPLTYTLPSLPLYRSLLLLTSSPPTIHAGMWKEGGWWLIIYELLEKVWKVCVGVCEFAVGRGNVGVQGGGGGGVRLPDDEEEEQLLENAGEGDLLDLLEEAGDEAGTVQEESAPEAEEDEAVRQGRLVLRQLFHHTYHLHSHLLSVLNSRPRGERSIGQLTDLEMKTLSGRWAGAQDAAFWRGVARRWGAIVDLDEE
;
A
#
# COMPACT_ATOMS: atom_id res chain seq x y z
N MET A 1 24.67 -8.13 -14.40
CA MET A 1 25.00 -7.26 -13.26
C MET A 1 24.04 -6.09 -13.27
N THR A 2 23.01 -6.15 -12.43
CA THR A 2 22.16 -4.98 -12.13
C THR A 2 23.00 -3.98 -11.34
N ALA A 3 23.13 -2.76 -11.86
CA ALA A 3 23.86 -1.70 -11.17
C ALA A 3 23.02 -1.19 -10.00
N PHE A 4 23.64 -0.96 -8.84
CA PHE A 4 22.98 -0.27 -7.73
C PHE A 4 22.95 1.24 -8.00
N PRO A 5 21.92 1.97 -7.54
CA PRO A 5 21.98 3.42 -7.46
C PRO A 5 23.01 3.86 -6.39
N PRO A 6 23.31 5.17 -6.28
CA PRO A 6 24.20 5.69 -5.25
C PRO A 6 23.86 5.18 -3.84
N LEU A 7 24.84 4.58 -3.17
CA LEU A 7 24.67 3.96 -1.85
C LEU A 7 25.14 4.90 -0.73
N ALA A 8 24.40 4.86 0.37
CA ALA A 8 24.70 5.51 1.64
C ALA A 8 25.38 4.56 2.64
N ALA A 9 25.10 3.26 2.55
CA ALA A 9 25.79 2.24 3.33
C ALA A 9 25.75 0.86 2.65
N VAL A 10 26.71 0.01 3.00
CA VAL A 10 26.76 -1.44 2.74
C VAL A 10 27.02 -2.15 4.06
N PHE A 11 26.33 -3.24 4.32
CA PHE A 11 26.45 -3.95 5.58
C PHE A 11 26.37 -5.47 5.42
N LEU A 12 26.97 -6.17 6.39
CA LEU A 12 26.77 -7.59 6.65
C LEU A 12 26.45 -7.76 8.13
N THR A 13 25.28 -8.30 8.43
CA THR A 13 24.88 -8.67 9.78
C THR A 13 24.77 -10.19 9.91
N TYR A 14 24.95 -10.71 11.11
CA TYR A 14 24.85 -12.13 11.40
C TYR A 14 24.24 -12.40 12.78
N PHE A 15 23.81 -13.63 12.97
CA PHE A 15 23.39 -14.13 14.27
C PHE A 15 24.55 -14.88 14.95
N ASP A 16 25.10 -14.29 16.00
CA ASP A 16 26.07 -14.91 16.90
C ASP A 16 25.36 -15.77 17.95
N ASP A 17 25.85 -17.00 18.15
CA ASP A 17 25.25 -17.94 19.10
C ASP A 17 25.31 -17.46 20.57
N ILE A 18 26.21 -16.53 20.90
CA ILE A 18 26.44 -15.99 22.24
C ILE A 18 25.87 -14.57 22.36
N LYS A 19 26.21 -13.68 21.41
CA LYS A 19 25.85 -12.26 21.45
C LYS A 19 24.47 -11.96 20.85
N GLY A 20 23.91 -12.87 20.06
CA GLY A 20 22.68 -12.62 19.29
C GLY A 20 22.97 -11.87 17.99
N GLN A 21 22.09 -10.94 17.61
CA GLN A 21 22.25 -10.15 16.38
C GLN A 21 23.50 -9.27 16.48
N SER A 22 24.33 -9.23 15.44
CA SER A 22 25.59 -8.48 15.44
C SER A 22 25.98 -8.05 14.03
N VAL A 23 26.75 -6.96 13.94
CA VAL A 23 27.29 -6.42 12.68
C VAL A 23 28.70 -6.98 12.46
N LEU A 24 28.94 -7.59 11.28
CA LEU A 24 30.27 -8.07 10.87
C LEU A 24 31.00 -7.06 9.99
N TYR A 25 30.27 -6.36 9.14
CA TYR A 25 30.81 -5.35 8.25
C TYR A 25 29.82 -4.20 8.13
N TYR A 26 30.35 -2.98 8.13
CA TYR A 26 29.57 -1.78 7.93
C TYR A 26 30.45 -0.67 7.35
N SER A 27 30.15 -0.27 6.12
CA SER A 27 30.77 0.87 5.46
C SER A 27 29.67 1.84 5.05
N SER A 28 29.80 3.10 5.43
CA SER A 28 28.76 4.11 5.24
C SER A 28 29.31 5.53 5.04
N LEU A 29 28.42 6.43 4.65
CA LEU A 29 28.66 7.87 4.73
C LEU A 29 28.79 8.30 6.20
N ALA A 30 29.49 9.41 6.45
CA ALA A 30 29.87 9.83 7.81
C ALA A 30 28.67 10.13 8.74
N ASP A 31 27.52 10.45 8.17
CA ASP A 31 26.26 10.79 8.86
C ASP A 31 25.38 9.56 9.17
N ILE A 32 25.80 8.36 8.78
CA ILE A 32 24.96 7.16 8.83
C ILE A 32 25.67 6.09 9.68
N PRO A 33 25.54 6.12 11.02
CA PRO A 33 26.09 5.08 11.88
C PRO A 33 25.31 3.76 11.76
N ALA A 34 25.92 2.64 12.15
CA ALA A 34 25.28 1.31 12.13
C ALA A 34 23.98 1.27 12.95
N GLY A 35 23.93 1.96 14.09
CA GLY A 35 22.70 2.12 14.88
C GLY A 35 22.12 0.78 15.32
N THR A 36 20.88 0.50 14.94
CA THR A 36 20.12 -0.72 15.26
C THR A 36 20.00 -1.68 14.07
N ILE A 37 20.81 -1.50 13.02
CA ILE A 37 20.62 -2.18 11.73
C ILE A 37 20.61 -3.72 11.84
N GLU A 38 21.41 -4.31 12.72
CA GLU A 38 21.41 -5.76 12.97
C GLU A 38 20.09 -6.27 13.52
N HIS A 39 19.37 -5.46 14.28
CA HIS A 39 18.08 -5.82 14.86
C HIS A 39 16.95 -5.67 13.84
N THR A 40 16.98 -4.60 13.05
CA THR A 40 15.98 -4.33 11.99
C THR A 40 16.10 -5.33 10.83
N THR A 41 17.32 -5.78 10.51
CA THR A 41 17.59 -6.67 9.36
C THR A 41 17.51 -8.16 9.68
N LEU A 42 17.63 -8.54 10.95
CA LEU A 42 17.43 -9.93 11.42
C LEU A 42 16.17 -10.04 12.32
N PRO A 43 14.96 -9.77 11.79
CA PRO A 43 13.73 -9.88 12.54
C PRO A 43 13.45 -11.30 13.04
N SER A 44 12.54 -11.38 14.03
CA SER A 44 12.11 -12.62 14.64
C SER A 44 11.55 -13.62 13.62
N GLY A 45 11.91 -14.89 13.78
CA GLY A 45 11.32 -16.00 13.00
C GLY A 45 11.98 -16.30 11.65
N LEU A 46 12.93 -15.48 11.17
CA LEU A 46 13.59 -15.70 9.87
C LEU A 46 14.35 -17.04 9.77
N HIS A 47 14.77 -17.60 10.91
CA HIS A 47 15.45 -18.91 10.97
C HIS A 47 14.66 -20.07 10.37
N ASN A 48 13.35 -19.93 10.19
CA ASN A 48 12.47 -20.92 9.55
C ASN A 48 12.57 -20.91 8.02
N LEU A 49 13.21 -19.90 7.43
CA LEU A 49 13.37 -19.72 6.00
C LEU A 49 14.83 -19.94 5.58
N SER A 50 15.04 -20.35 4.34
CA SER A 50 16.38 -20.44 3.74
C SER A 50 16.86 -19.11 3.19
N GLU A 51 15.94 -18.26 2.73
CA GLU A 51 16.19 -16.95 2.16
C GLU A 51 14.96 -16.05 2.28
N ASP A 52 15.16 -14.75 2.52
CA ASP A 52 14.10 -13.73 2.49
C ASP A 52 14.68 -12.34 2.18
N LEU A 53 13.84 -11.40 1.73
CA LEU A 53 14.24 -10.01 1.49
C LEU A 53 13.58 -9.09 2.53
N ILE A 54 14.38 -8.30 3.22
CA ILE A 54 13.94 -7.34 4.22
C ILE A 54 14.11 -5.94 3.67
N CYS A 55 13.01 -5.24 3.43
CA CYS A 55 13.00 -3.82 3.09
C CYS A 55 12.68 -2.99 4.34
N PHE A 56 13.44 -1.92 4.59
CA PHE A 56 13.36 -1.14 5.82
C PHE A 56 13.82 0.30 5.57
N ARG A 57 13.70 1.17 6.58
CA ARG A 57 14.39 2.47 6.60
C ARG A 57 15.54 2.46 7.61
N HIS A 58 16.65 3.10 7.23
CA HIS A 58 17.81 3.35 8.09
C HIS A 58 18.20 4.82 8.01
N HIS A 59 18.09 5.55 9.13
CA HIS A 59 18.27 7.01 9.16
C HIS A 59 17.46 7.73 8.08
N ASP A 60 16.16 7.41 8.00
CA ASP A 60 15.20 7.93 7.02
C ASP A 60 15.52 7.64 5.55
N ARG A 61 16.50 6.78 5.26
CA ARG A 61 16.83 6.33 3.91
C ARG A 61 16.34 4.91 3.64
N PRO A 62 15.91 4.59 2.41
CA PRO A 62 15.46 3.25 2.07
C PRO A 62 16.62 2.26 2.06
N GLY A 63 16.41 1.09 2.65
CA GLY A 63 17.39 0.02 2.77
C GLY A 63 16.79 -1.35 2.46
N VAL A 64 17.63 -2.24 1.96
CA VAL A 64 17.26 -3.62 1.65
C VAL A 64 18.36 -4.59 2.05
N GLY A 65 17.96 -5.72 2.64
CA GLY A 65 18.85 -6.79 3.04
C GLY A 65 18.34 -8.16 2.56
N LEU A 66 19.23 -8.97 2.01
CA LEU A 66 18.95 -10.36 1.67
C LEU A 66 19.40 -11.25 2.83
N PHE A 67 18.43 -11.84 3.53
CA PHE A 67 18.66 -12.83 4.56
C PHE A 67 18.90 -14.20 3.94
N ARG A 68 19.83 -14.96 4.51
CA ARG A 68 19.94 -16.41 4.27
C ARG A 68 20.26 -17.18 5.53
N SER A 69 19.76 -18.41 5.56
CA SER A 69 20.07 -19.41 6.56
C SER A 69 20.65 -20.66 5.88
N ARG A 70 21.78 -21.15 6.39
CA ARG A 70 22.47 -22.37 5.93
C ARG A 70 22.71 -23.30 7.10
N GLU A 71 22.79 -24.60 6.83
CA GLU A 71 23.29 -25.56 7.81
C GLU A 71 24.80 -25.37 7.98
N LYS A 72 25.30 -25.55 9.21
CA LYS A 72 26.74 -25.52 9.45
C LYS A 72 27.39 -26.75 8.80
N PRO A 73 28.58 -26.62 8.20
CA PRO A 73 29.32 -27.76 7.67
C PRO A 73 29.65 -28.78 8.78
N GLU A 74 29.65 -30.07 8.42
CA GLU A 74 29.94 -31.17 9.34
C GLU A 74 31.32 -30.99 10.01
N GLY A 75 31.35 -30.88 11.34
CA GLY A 75 32.57 -30.67 12.14
C GLY A 75 32.56 -29.41 13.00
N GLU A 76 31.74 -28.40 12.68
CA GLU A 76 31.54 -27.21 13.51
C GLU A 76 30.41 -27.41 14.54
N ASN A 77 30.68 -28.22 15.58
CA ASN A 77 29.71 -28.58 16.62
C ASN A 77 29.45 -27.47 17.68
N ARG A 78 29.83 -26.21 17.44
CA ARG A 78 29.48 -25.10 18.34
C ARG A 78 28.23 -24.38 17.82
N GLY A 79 27.19 -24.31 18.65
CA GLY A 79 25.99 -23.49 18.39
C GLY A 79 24.80 -24.23 17.80
N ARG A 80 23.80 -23.49 17.31
CA ARG A 80 22.46 -23.99 16.93
C ARG A 80 22.39 -24.74 15.58
N GLY A 81 23.51 -25.24 15.06
CA GLY A 81 23.57 -26.05 13.83
C GLY A 81 23.31 -25.30 12.51
N ARG A 82 23.04 -23.99 12.55
CA ARG A 82 22.79 -23.15 11.37
C ARG A 82 23.60 -21.86 11.43
N THR A 83 24.01 -21.36 10.28
CA THR A 83 24.54 -19.99 10.11
C THR A 83 23.47 -19.11 9.47
N MET A 84 23.40 -17.87 9.92
CA MET A 84 22.37 -16.93 9.50
C MET A 84 22.97 -15.54 9.40
N GLY A 85 22.64 -14.83 8.32
CA GLY A 85 23.05 -13.45 8.16
C GLY A 85 22.30 -12.74 7.06
N VAL A 86 22.64 -11.46 6.90
CA VAL A 86 22.03 -10.55 5.95
C VAL A 86 23.10 -9.70 5.30
N VAL A 87 23.14 -9.70 3.98
CA VAL A 87 23.91 -8.72 3.20
C VAL A 87 22.92 -7.71 2.68
N GLY A 88 23.22 -6.43 2.86
CA GLY A 88 22.33 -5.40 2.38
C GLY A 88 23.01 -4.07 2.11
N VAL A 89 22.19 -3.18 1.58
CA VAL A 89 22.57 -1.84 1.17
C VAL A 89 21.54 -0.84 1.65
N VAL A 90 21.99 0.39 1.90
CA VAL A 90 21.13 1.56 2.15
C VAL A 90 21.37 2.53 1.02
N LEU A 91 20.30 2.97 0.36
CA LEU A 91 20.40 3.90 -0.76
C LEU A 91 20.63 5.31 -0.25
N ALA A 92 21.43 6.11 -0.96
CA ALA A 92 21.55 7.53 -0.63
C ALA A 92 20.25 8.26 -0.99
N GLU A 93 19.74 8.00 -2.19
CA GLU A 93 18.44 8.43 -2.69
C GLU A 93 17.88 7.29 -3.55
N GLY A 94 16.56 7.11 -3.57
CA GLY A 94 15.93 6.04 -4.34
C GLY A 94 14.47 5.82 -3.93
N ASP A 95 13.73 5.10 -4.75
CA ASP A 95 12.36 4.71 -4.41
C ASP A 95 12.33 3.42 -3.57
N VAL A 96 11.29 3.29 -2.74
CA VAL A 96 11.06 2.07 -1.98
C VAL A 96 10.71 0.90 -2.90
N SER A 97 10.01 1.13 -4.02
CA SER A 97 9.62 0.05 -4.93
C SER A 97 10.84 -0.57 -5.64
N ASP A 98 11.89 0.20 -5.87
CA ASP A 98 13.13 -0.26 -6.51
C ASP A 98 13.86 -1.30 -5.66
N LEU A 99 13.68 -1.28 -4.33
CA LEU A 99 14.32 -2.21 -3.39
C LEU A 99 14.08 -3.67 -3.75
N TYR A 100 12.90 -3.99 -4.29
CA TYR A 100 12.50 -5.34 -4.67
C TYR A 100 13.30 -5.88 -5.87
N SER A 101 13.75 -4.99 -6.75
CA SER A 101 14.55 -5.33 -7.93
C SER A 101 16.00 -5.72 -7.56
N PHE A 102 16.47 -5.37 -6.36
CA PHE A 102 17.83 -5.68 -5.91
C PHE A 102 18.02 -7.09 -5.36
N LYS A 103 16.95 -7.89 -5.24
CA LYS A 103 17.03 -9.26 -4.72
C LYS A 103 18.05 -10.11 -5.47
N SER A 104 18.06 -10.07 -6.80
CA SER A 104 19.00 -10.83 -7.64
C SER A 104 20.44 -10.34 -7.46
N ALA A 105 20.65 -9.03 -7.42
CA ALA A 105 21.97 -8.42 -7.23
C ALA A 105 22.58 -8.79 -5.88
N LEU A 106 21.78 -8.68 -4.81
CA LEU A 106 22.18 -9.10 -3.47
C LEU A 106 22.45 -10.60 -3.41
N ARG A 107 21.67 -11.41 -4.14
CA ARG A 107 21.88 -12.85 -4.23
C ARG A 107 23.25 -13.17 -4.83
N GLU A 108 23.62 -12.52 -5.93
CA GLU A 108 24.95 -12.66 -6.55
C GLU A 108 26.09 -12.28 -5.59
N ILE A 109 25.91 -11.20 -4.80
CA ILE A 109 26.90 -10.78 -3.79
C ILE A 109 26.99 -11.83 -2.68
N TYR A 110 25.85 -12.30 -2.19
CA TYR A 110 25.80 -13.30 -1.13
C TYR A 110 26.42 -14.64 -1.59
N ASP A 111 26.19 -15.05 -2.84
CA ASP A 111 26.80 -16.23 -3.44
C ASP A 111 28.32 -16.08 -3.54
N LYS A 112 28.85 -14.89 -3.88
CA LYS A 112 30.30 -14.64 -3.85
C LYS A 112 30.87 -14.77 -2.44
N LEU A 113 30.15 -14.31 -1.43
CA LEU A 113 30.57 -14.40 -0.03
C LEU A 113 30.51 -15.84 0.50
N GLU A 114 29.50 -16.62 0.12
CA GLU A 114 29.40 -18.05 0.48
C GLU A 114 30.49 -18.91 -0.19
N ASN A 115 31.00 -18.49 -1.35
CA ASN A 115 32.07 -19.19 -2.08
C ASN A 115 33.48 -18.81 -1.63
N LEU A 116 33.63 -17.99 -0.60
CA LEU A 116 34.94 -17.65 -0.04
C LEU A 116 35.57 -18.87 0.66
N SER A 117 36.90 -18.81 0.82
CA SER A 117 37.68 -19.88 1.47
C SER A 117 37.29 -20.08 2.94
N GLN A 118 36.86 -19.01 3.61
CA GLN A 118 36.35 -19.00 4.98
C GLN A 118 34.88 -18.61 4.99
N SER A 119 34.10 -19.16 5.93
CA SER A 119 32.69 -18.82 6.07
C SER A 119 32.51 -17.32 6.35
N PRO A 120 31.59 -16.64 5.64
CA PRO A 120 31.40 -15.20 5.78
C PRO A 120 30.91 -14.77 7.18
N PHE A 121 30.41 -15.72 7.98
CA PHE A 121 29.84 -15.50 9.31
C PHE A 121 30.81 -15.78 10.47
N ILE A 122 32.07 -16.11 10.20
CA ILE A 122 33.07 -16.30 11.25
C ILE A 122 33.59 -14.92 11.69
N SER A 123 33.54 -14.67 13.00
CA SER A 123 34.00 -13.42 13.63
C SER A 123 35.49 -13.44 14.02
N SER A 124 36.23 -14.50 13.66
CA SER A 124 37.63 -14.65 14.07
C SER A 124 38.51 -13.56 13.46
N ALA A 125 39.32 -12.94 14.32
CA ALA A 125 40.35 -11.96 13.97
C ALA A 125 41.51 -12.53 13.14
N GLU A 126 41.47 -13.81 12.78
CA GLU A 126 42.43 -14.45 11.89
C GLU A 126 42.06 -14.16 10.44
N GLN A 127 42.79 -13.19 9.88
CA GLN A 127 42.62 -12.62 8.55
C GLN A 127 42.57 -13.66 7.43
N ASP A 128 41.57 -13.53 6.57
CA ASP A 128 41.79 -13.26 5.15
C ASP A 128 40.77 -12.19 4.73
N GLY A 129 41.24 -11.00 4.35
CA GLY A 129 40.38 -9.84 4.09
C GLY A 129 39.52 -9.95 2.82
N GLU A 130 39.18 -11.17 2.39
CA GLU A 130 38.41 -11.46 1.18
C GLU A 130 36.98 -10.94 1.28
N ARG A 131 36.34 -11.11 2.44
CA ARG A 131 35.01 -10.55 2.73
C ARG A 131 35.03 -9.03 2.58
N GLU A 132 35.97 -8.37 3.26
CA GLU A 132 36.16 -6.93 3.22
C GLU A 132 36.43 -6.48 1.79
N LYS A 133 37.32 -7.15 1.03
CA LYS A 133 37.57 -6.82 -0.39
C LYS A 133 36.31 -6.86 -1.26
N VAL A 134 35.43 -7.85 -1.09
CA VAL A 134 34.17 -7.94 -1.85
C VAL A 134 33.24 -6.79 -1.51
N LEU A 135 33.04 -6.52 -0.21
CA LEU A 135 32.11 -5.50 0.27
C LEU A 135 32.65 -4.07 0.09
N ASP A 136 33.96 -3.86 0.26
CA ASP A 136 34.67 -2.61 -0.03
C ASP A 136 34.62 -2.34 -1.53
N GLY A 137 34.80 -3.36 -2.37
CA GLY A 137 34.66 -3.22 -3.82
C GLY A 137 33.26 -2.76 -4.24
N LEU A 138 32.21 -3.31 -3.62
CA LEU A 138 30.84 -2.85 -3.83
C LEU A 138 30.65 -1.40 -3.35
N TRP A 139 31.11 -1.10 -2.14
CA TRP A 139 31.02 0.22 -1.54
C TRP A 139 31.73 1.28 -2.41
N GLU A 140 32.99 1.07 -2.77
CA GLU A 140 33.78 1.99 -3.59
C GLU A 140 33.24 2.18 -5.01
N THR A 141 32.47 1.21 -5.52
CA THR A 141 31.84 1.33 -6.83
C THR A 141 30.62 2.25 -6.79
N TYR A 142 29.79 2.14 -5.74
CA TYR A 142 28.47 2.79 -5.71
C TYR A 142 28.31 3.88 -4.65
N ARG A 143 29.31 4.17 -3.82
CA ARG A 143 29.24 5.20 -2.76
C ARG A 143 28.86 6.57 -3.31
N ALA A 144 27.84 7.18 -2.72
CA ALA A 144 27.21 8.37 -3.26
C ALA A 144 28.10 9.61 -3.35
N ASP A 145 29.02 9.83 -2.40
CA ASP A 145 29.92 10.99 -2.43
C ASP A 145 30.92 10.96 -3.62
N LYS A 146 31.18 9.79 -4.18
CA LYS A 146 32.01 9.58 -5.38
C LYS A 146 31.19 9.75 -6.65
N VAL A 147 29.98 9.19 -6.68
CA VAL A 147 29.07 9.28 -7.83
C VAL A 147 28.62 10.73 -8.05
N ASN A 148 28.26 11.44 -6.98
CA ASN A 148 27.83 12.85 -7.03
C ASN A 148 28.96 13.83 -7.37
N LYS A 149 30.24 13.45 -7.18
CA LYS A 149 31.39 14.25 -7.62
C LYS A 149 31.69 14.09 -9.11
N LEU A 150 31.25 13.00 -9.73
CA LEU A 150 31.46 12.71 -11.15
C LEU A 150 30.34 13.28 -12.03
N GLY A 151 29.12 13.40 -11.49
CA GLY A 151 28.02 14.12 -12.11
C GLY A 151 27.87 15.50 -11.48
N THR A 152 28.28 16.57 -12.18
CA THR A 152 27.72 17.90 -11.93
C THR A 152 26.24 17.88 -12.33
N ALA A 153 25.38 17.36 -11.46
CA ALA A 153 23.95 17.27 -11.71
C ALA A 153 23.34 18.67 -11.56
N THR A 154 22.77 19.14 -12.66
CA THR A 154 21.69 20.12 -12.64
C THR A 154 20.64 19.66 -11.63
N ASP A 155 20.15 20.62 -10.85
CA ASP A 155 19.00 20.48 -9.93
C ASP A 155 17.71 20.27 -10.75
N ASP A 156 17.68 19.22 -11.57
CA ASP A 156 16.47 18.76 -12.23
C ASP A 156 15.61 18.14 -11.12
N GLY A 157 14.52 18.83 -10.81
CA GLY A 157 13.73 18.66 -9.59
C GLY A 157 13.52 17.20 -9.21
N LYS A 158 13.86 16.88 -7.95
CA LYS A 158 13.63 15.56 -7.36
C LYS A 158 12.19 15.13 -7.59
N GLU A 159 12.00 14.16 -8.47
CA GLU A 159 10.72 13.50 -8.71
C GLU A 159 10.18 12.98 -7.37
N ASN A 160 9.01 13.47 -6.96
CA ASN A 160 8.45 13.13 -5.67
C ASN A 160 7.78 11.73 -5.71
N GLU A 161 7.59 11.11 -4.54
CA GLU A 161 6.98 9.77 -4.43
C GLU A 161 5.60 9.68 -5.11
N LEU A 162 4.82 10.77 -5.09
CA LEU A 162 3.53 10.85 -5.76
C LEU A 162 3.67 10.79 -7.29
N GLU A 163 4.60 11.55 -7.86
CA GLU A 163 4.83 11.63 -9.29
C GLU A 163 5.21 10.25 -9.83
N ARG A 164 6.04 9.50 -9.10
CA ARG A 164 6.38 8.11 -9.42
C ARG A 164 5.19 7.17 -9.37
N VAL A 165 4.38 7.22 -8.31
CA VAL A 165 3.17 6.38 -8.22
C VAL A 165 2.13 6.80 -9.26
N HIS A 166 2.06 8.08 -9.61
CA HIS A 166 1.21 8.56 -10.68
C HIS A 166 1.67 8.03 -12.03
N LYS A 167 2.97 8.15 -12.31
CA LYS A 167 3.64 7.58 -13.49
C LYS A 167 3.35 6.09 -13.63
N LEU A 168 3.45 5.34 -12.53
CA LEU A 168 3.12 3.92 -12.47
C LEU A 168 1.69 3.62 -12.95
N ILE A 169 0.69 4.45 -12.61
CA ILE A 169 -0.71 4.20 -12.97
C ILE A 169 -1.15 4.85 -14.30
N THR A 170 -0.45 5.88 -14.78
CA THR A 170 -0.81 6.61 -16.01
C THR A 170 -0.01 6.19 -17.23
N GLU A 171 1.27 5.86 -17.05
CA GLU A 171 2.17 5.55 -18.16
C GLU A 171 2.20 4.07 -18.47
N ARG A 172 2.65 3.70 -19.67
CA ARG A 172 2.74 2.30 -20.12
C ARG A 172 4.17 1.74 -20.01
N ASP A 173 4.94 2.29 -19.07
CA ASP A 173 6.30 1.83 -18.82
C ASP A 173 6.30 0.36 -18.37
N ARG A 174 7.28 -0.40 -18.85
CA ARG A 174 7.45 -1.80 -18.45
C ARG A 174 7.91 -1.85 -16.99
N ILE A 175 7.06 -2.42 -16.15
CA ILE A 175 7.34 -2.59 -14.72
C ILE A 175 7.81 -4.03 -14.48
N PRO A 176 8.91 -4.23 -13.73
CA PRO A 176 9.37 -5.58 -13.39
C PRO A 176 8.30 -6.37 -12.62
N ALA A 177 8.18 -7.68 -12.88
CA ALA A 177 7.27 -8.58 -12.15
C ALA A 177 7.55 -8.64 -10.64
N VAL A 178 8.75 -8.22 -10.20
CA VAL A 178 9.14 -8.16 -8.78
C VAL A 178 8.66 -6.88 -8.08
N HIS A 179 8.10 -5.92 -8.81
CA HIS A 179 7.61 -4.67 -8.24
C HIS A 179 6.50 -4.94 -7.20
N PRO A 180 6.47 -4.21 -6.06
CA PRO A 180 5.52 -4.48 -4.97
C PRO A 180 4.05 -4.38 -5.39
N ILE A 181 3.72 -3.61 -6.43
CA ILE A 181 2.36 -3.54 -7.02
C ILE A 181 1.79 -4.91 -7.42
N ALA A 182 2.65 -5.87 -7.77
CA ALA A 182 2.24 -7.23 -8.12
C ALA A 182 1.56 -7.96 -6.94
N PHE A 183 1.75 -7.49 -5.69
CA PHE A 183 1.08 -8.02 -4.51
C PHE A 183 -0.28 -7.35 -4.21
N MET A 184 -0.74 -6.40 -5.02
CA MET A 184 -2.04 -5.76 -4.84
C MET A 184 -3.23 -6.76 -4.99
N PRO A 185 -3.24 -7.72 -5.95
CA PRO A 185 -4.28 -8.74 -5.99
C PRO A 185 -4.31 -9.61 -4.73
N LEU A 186 -3.13 -9.93 -4.18
CA LEU A 186 -3.01 -10.62 -2.89
C LEU A 186 -3.62 -9.77 -1.76
N LEU A 187 -3.29 -8.47 -1.69
CA LEU A 187 -3.85 -7.56 -0.70
C LEU A 187 -5.39 -7.51 -0.76
N LEU A 188 -5.93 -7.40 -1.97
CA LEU A 188 -7.38 -7.39 -2.21
C LEU A 188 -8.04 -8.70 -1.78
N GLY A 189 -7.42 -9.84 -2.11
CA GLY A 189 -7.90 -11.17 -1.70
C GLY A 189 -7.85 -11.39 -0.19
N LEU A 190 -6.79 -10.92 0.48
CA LEU A 190 -6.62 -11.05 1.93
C LEU A 190 -7.59 -10.18 2.73
N LEU A 191 -7.68 -8.89 2.40
CA LEU A 191 -8.54 -7.96 3.14
C LEU A 191 -10.01 -8.10 2.74
N GLY A 192 -10.29 -8.57 1.53
CA GLY A 192 -11.64 -8.58 0.96
C GLY A 192 -12.27 -7.18 1.05
N PRO A 193 -13.54 -7.07 1.45
CA PRO A 193 -14.19 -5.77 1.61
C PRO A 193 -13.52 -4.84 2.63
N ASN A 194 -12.73 -5.37 3.57
CA ASN A 194 -12.00 -4.56 4.55
C ASN A 194 -10.87 -3.73 3.92
N ILE A 195 -10.54 -3.93 2.63
CA ILE A 195 -9.61 -3.04 1.93
C ILE A 195 -10.09 -1.59 1.93
N VAL A 196 -11.41 -1.35 1.89
CA VAL A 196 -11.98 0.00 1.83
C VAL A 196 -11.81 0.78 3.13
N PRO A 197 -12.16 0.26 4.33
CA PRO A 197 -11.86 0.96 5.58
C PRO A 197 -10.34 1.11 5.82
N VAL A 198 -9.50 0.16 5.40
CA VAL A 198 -8.03 0.32 5.46
C VAL A 198 -7.56 1.44 4.54
N TYR A 199 -8.07 1.51 3.31
CA TYR A 199 -7.82 2.59 2.36
C TYR A 199 -8.22 3.96 2.92
N LYS A 200 -9.43 4.07 3.50
CA LYS A 200 -9.89 5.30 4.14
C LYS A 200 -8.99 5.72 5.30
N ALA A 201 -8.60 4.77 6.15
CA ALA A 201 -7.71 5.04 7.26
C ALA A 201 -6.33 5.54 6.79
N ALA A 202 -5.78 4.88 5.77
CA ALA A 202 -4.50 5.25 5.17
C ALA A 202 -4.56 6.67 4.59
N LEU A 203 -5.60 7.01 3.82
CA LEU A 203 -5.83 8.38 3.32
C LEU A 203 -5.91 9.42 4.45
N SER A 204 -6.51 9.06 5.58
CA SER A 204 -6.71 9.98 6.71
C SER A 204 -5.48 10.21 7.60
N GLY A 205 -4.32 9.59 7.32
CA GLY A 205 -3.13 9.80 8.15
C GLY A 205 -2.97 8.84 9.30
N GLN A 206 -3.71 7.74 9.33
CA GLN A 206 -3.56 6.77 10.40
C GLN A 206 -2.24 6.01 10.29
N ARG A 207 -1.66 5.70 11.45
CA ARG A 207 -0.48 4.86 11.62
C ARG A 207 -0.90 3.40 11.52
N ILE A 208 -0.49 2.72 10.45
CA ILE A 208 -0.90 1.35 10.14
C ILE A 208 0.29 0.41 10.31
N LEU A 209 0.14 -0.57 11.19
CA LEU A 209 1.14 -1.61 11.41
C LEU A 209 0.61 -2.98 10.97
N LEU A 210 1.30 -3.61 10.04
CA LEU A 210 1.01 -4.98 9.60
C LEU A 210 1.88 -5.96 10.38
N TYR A 211 1.28 -7.03 10.85
CA TYR A 211 1.97 -8.10 11.55
C TYR A 211 1.77 -9.43 10.84
N SER A 212 2.87 -10.14 10.61
CA SER A 212 2.85 -11.55 10.24
C SER A 212 4.18 -12.20 10.64
N PRO A 213 4.21 -13.48 11.04
CA PRO A 213 5.44 -14.27 11.01
C PRO A 213 6.06 -14.24 9.59
N PRO A 214 7.39 -14.43 9.44
CA PRO A 214 8.02 -14.49 8.13
C PRO A 214 7.32 -15.49 7.18
N PRO A 215 7.25 -15.19 5.87
CA PRO A 215 8.14 -14.29 5.12
C PRO A 215 7.81 -12.79 5.18
N ILE A 216 8.87 -11.96 5.21
CA ILE A 216 8.85 -10.49 5.34
C ILE A 216 8.69 -9.80 3.99
N LEU A 217 9.30 -10.31 2.90
CA LEU A 217 9.17 -9.72 1.57
C LEU A 217 7.72 -9.43 1.16
N PRO A 218 6.79 -10.42 1.18
CA PRO A 218 5.41 -10.17 0.79
C PRO A 218 4.72 -9.22 1.78
N LEU A 219 5.01 -9.31 3.08
CA LEU A 219 4.46 -8.41 4.09
C LEU A 219 4.83 -6.95 3.79
N GLY A 220 6.10 -6.69 3.46
CA GLY A 220 6.60 -5.39 3.03
C GLY A 220 5.89 -4.88 1.78
N ALA A 221 5.63 -5.77 0.80
CA ALA A 221 4.94 -5.40 -0.43
C ALA A 221 3.47 -5.03 -0.16
N LEU A 222 2.77 -5.74 0.72
CA LEU A 222 1.43 -5.38 1.16
C LEU A 222 1.40 -4.00 1.83
N ALA A 223 2.37 -3.71 2.70
CA ALA A 223 2.51 -2.39 3.32
C ALA A 223 2.80 -1.29 2.30
N TRP A 224 3.65 -1.56 1.30
CA TRP A 224 3.89 -0.62 0.21
C TRP A 224 2.61 -0.33 -0.57
N ASN A 225 1.79 -1.34 -0.87
CA ASN A 225 0.49 -1.14 -1.55
C ASN A 225 -0.48 -0.30 -0.72
N ILE A 226 -0.55 -0.51 0.60
CA ILE A 226 -1.37 0.31 1.52
C ILE A 226 -0.84 1.74 1.60
N TRP A 227 0.48 1.93 1.57
CA TRP A 227 1.07 3.26 1.52
C TRP A 227 0.79 3.97 0.18
N ALA A 228 0.94 3.28 -0.95
CA ALA A 228 0.75 3.85 -2.28
C ALA A 228 -0.70 4.34 -2.51
N LEU A 229 -1.70 3.64 -1.96
CA LEU A 229 -3.11 4.07 -2.02
C LEU A 229 -3.44 5.23 -1.06
N SER A 230 -2.52 5.60 -0.16
CA SER A 230 -2.72 6.66 0.85
C SER A 230 -2.35 8.06 0.35
N LEU A 231 -1.77 8.14 -0.86
CA LEU A 231 -1.26 9.38 -1.40
C LEU A 231 -2.38 10.39 -1.69
N PRO A 232 -2.18 11.67 -1.36
CA PRO A 232 -3.20 12.69 -1.55
C PRO A 232 -3.39 13.01 -3.05
N PRO A 233 -4.52 13.65 -3.42
CA PRO A 233 -4.73 14.16 -4.77
C PRO A 233 -3.59 15.11 -5.20
N GLN A 234 -3.18 15.05 -6.48
CA GLN A 234 -2.11 15.90 -7.02
C GLN A 234 -2.36 17.40 -6.79
N ALA A 235 -3.62 17.83 -6.92
CA ALA A 235 -4.01 19.22 -6.69
C ALA A 235 -3.64 19.72 -5.28
N SER A 236 -3.80 18.89 -4.26
CA SER A 236 -3.50 19.23 -2.86
C SER A 236 -2.00 19.40 -2.60
N LEU A 237 -1.15 18.73 -3.39
CA LEU A 237 0.31 18.81 -3.25
C LEU A 237 0.93 20.03 -3.93
N THR A 238 0.29 20.57 -4.98
CA THR A 238 0.77 21.80 -5.63
C THR A 238 0.83 23.00 -4.69
N HIS A 239 -0.04 23.02 -3.68
CA HIS A 239 -0.08 24.05 -2.64
C HIS A 239 0.86 23.76 -1.44
N ARG A 240 1.53 22.60 -1.41
CA ARG A 240 2.43 22.11 -0.33
C ARG A 240 1.82 22.06 1.08
N GLU A 241 0.49 22.06 1.17
CA GLU A 241 -0.23 21.99 2.45
C GLU A 241 -0.59 20.54 2.82
N ALA A 242 -0.51 19.60 1.87
CA ALA A 242 -0.87 18.21 2.11
C ALA A 242 0.27 17.38 2.71
N GLU A 243 -0.04 16.61 3.75
CA GLU A 243 0.90 15.70 4.42
C GLU A 243 0.85 14.30 3.80
N ILE A 244 2.01 13.73 3.47
CA ILE A 244 2.14 12.37 2.92
C ILE A 244 2.49 11.38 4.03
N SER A 245 1.92 10.17 4.00
CA SER A 245 2.31 9.11 4.94
C SER A 245 3.72 8.63 4.63
N GLU A 246 4.51 8.30 5.66
CA GLU A 246 5.78 7.63 5.44
C GLU A 246 5.60 6.11 5.29
N TRP A 247 6.34 5.49 4.39
CA TRP A 247 6.55 4.03 4.41
C TRP A 247 7.83 3.74 5.21
N LEU A 248 7.72 2.91 6.26
CA LEU A 248 8.84 2.59 7.16
C LEU A 248 9.49 1.22 6.89
N GLY A 249 8.78 0.33 6.20
CA GLY A 249 9.21 -1.06 6.01
C GLY A 249 9.19 -1.86 7.29
N ASN A 250 10.12 -2.81 7.43
CA ASN A 250 10.23 -3.65 8.62
C ASN A 250 10.72 -2.86 9.83
N VAL A 251 9.98 -2.93 10.92
CA VAL A 251 10.33 -2.35 12.23
C VAL A 251 10.40 -3.45 13.29
N GLY A 252 11.48 -3.43 14.08
CA GLY A 252 11.70 -4.37 15.17
C GLY A 252 11.51 -3.73 16.55
N LEU A 253 11.63 -4.54 17.60
CA LEU A 253 11.57 -4.04 18.99
C LEU A 253 12.58 -2.92 19.31
N MET A 254 13.75 -2.92 18.67
CA MET A 254 14.76 -1.88 18.90
C MET A 254 14.42 -0.54 18.24
N ASP A 255 13.43 -0.53 17.33
CA ASP A 255 12.95 0.67 16.64
C ASP A 255 11.71 1.28 17.35
N LEU A 256 11.37 0.80 18.55
CA LEU A 256 10.16 1.22 19.27
C LEU A 256 10.13 2.73 19.55
N ASP A 257 11.24 3.27 20.04
CA ASP A 257 11.35 4.68 20.41
C ASP A 257 11.37 5.59 19.18
N THR A 258 12.00 5.15 18.08
CA THR A 258 12.03 5.88 16.82
C THR A 258 10.63 5.92 16.20
N VAL A 259 9.93 4.78 16.14
CA VAL A 259 8.54 4.67 15.67
C VAL A 259 7.60 5.50 16.53
N LYS A 260 7.79 5.53 17.85
CA LYS A 260 6.98 6.35 18.77
C LYS A 260 7.22 7.85 18.59
N ALA A 261 8.43 8.26 18.23
CA ALA A 261 8.78 9.66 18.01
C ALA A 261 8.30 10.21 16.65
N LYS A 262 7.98 9.33 15.69
CA LYS A 262 7.48 9.73 14.37
C LYS A 262 6.15 10.45 14.49
N LYS A 263 6.09 11.63 13.89
CA LYS A 263 4.86 12.44 13.74
C LYS A 263 4.21 12.12 12.40
N GLY A 264 2.90 12.34 12.32
CA GLY A 264 2.13 12.07 11.10
C GLY A 264 1.80 10.59 10.88
N GLY A 265 1.18 10.33 9.74
CA GLY A 265 0.79 8.98 9.33
C GLY A 265 1.95 8.16 8.77
N TRP A 266 1.92 6.86 9.00
CA TRP A 266 2.91 5.95 8.43
C TRP A 266 2.35 4.55 8.23
N VAL A 267 3.00 3.77 7.38
CA VAL A 267 2.73 2.34 7.17
C VAL A 267 4.01 1.54 7.40
N ALA A 268 3.92 0.53 8.27
CA ALA A 268 5.06 -0.29 8.67
C ALA A 268 4.69 -1.78 8.77
N THR A 269 5.69 -2.64 8.81
CA THR A 269 5.53 -4.08 8.99
C THR A 269 6.35 -4.58 10.16
N THR A 270 5.91 -5.64 10.84
CA THR A 270 6.71 -6.29 11.87
C THR A 270 6.46 -7.79 11.94
N SER A 271 7.50 -8.54 12.31
CA SER A 271 7.40 -9.94 12.71
C SER A 271 7.18 -10.14 14.21
N ASP A 272 7.20 -9.05 14.98
CA ASP A 272 7.27 -9.12 16.43
C ASP A 272 5.86 -8.95 17.02
N MET A 273 5.26 -10.06 17.47
CA MET A 273 3.91 -10.06 18.05
C MET A 273 3.76 -9.11 19.25
N ILE A 274 4.86 -8.74 19.90
CA ILE A 274 4.88 -7.80 21.03
C ILE A 274 4.21 -6.46 20.71
N PHE A 275 4.28 -6.00 19.46
CA PHE A 275 3.62 -4.76 19.04
C PHE A 275 2.12 -4.80 19.25
N LYS A 276 1.45 -5.96 19.14
CA LYS A 276 0.00 -6.11 19.36
C LYS A 276 -0.47 -5.60 20.73
N SER A 277 0.42 -5.64 21.73
CA SER A 277 0.14 -5.13 23.08
C SER A 277 0.42 -3.64 23.26
N HIS A 278 1.15 -3.01 22.32
CA HIS A 278 1.57 -1.61 22.36
C HIS A 278 0.63 -0.71 21.54
N THR A 279 -0.65 -0.72 21.90
CA THR A 279 -1.75 -0.04 21.17
C THR A 279 -1.62 1.48 21.03
N LYS A 280 -0.66 2.12 21.72
CA LYS A 280 -0.39 3.56 21.60
C LYS A 280 0.49 3.92 20.40
N LEU A 281 1.17 2.94 19.81
CA LEU A 281 2.12 3.17 18.72
C LEU A 281 1.45 3.35 17.36
N TYR A 282 0.34 2.67 17.14
CA TYR A 282 -0.39 2.67 15.88
C TYR A 282 -1.86 2.98 16.12
N ASP A 283 -2.55 3.35 15.04
CA ASP A 283 -4.00 3.56 15.02
C ASP A 283 -4.71 2.32 14.46
N ILE A 284 -4.05 1.57 13.58
CA ILE A 284 -4.52 0.29 13.02
C ILE A 284 -3.44 -0.78 13.12
N PHE A 285 -3.83 -1.96 13.58
CA PHE A 285 -3.04 -3.18 13.54
C PHE A 285 -3.73 -4.22 12.66
N ILE A 286 -3.02 -4.70 11.64
CA ILE A 286 -3.50 -5.76 10.74
C ILE A 286 -2.75 -7.04 11.08
N ASP A 287 -3.43 -7.99 11.71
CA ASP A 287 -2.88 -9.31 12.06
C ASP A 287 -3.12 -10.30 10.91
N LEU A 288 -2.05 -10.63 10.20
CA LEU A 288 -2.01 -11.59 9.09
C LEU A 288 -1.43 -12.94 9.52
N SER A 289 -1.25 -13.21 10.82
CA SER A 289 -0.60 -14.45 11.29
C SER A 289 -1.34 -15.74 10.93
N SER A 290 -2.64 -15.64 10.68
CA SER A 290 -3.47 -16.77 10.21
C SER A 290 -3.54 -16.89 8.69
N ASN A 291 -2.82 -16.03 7.96
CA ASN A 291 -2.83 -15.93 6.51
C ASN A 291 -1.42 -16.21 5.97
N PRO A 292 -1.16 -17.40 5.42
CA PRO A 292 0.15 -17.70 4.86
C PRO A 292 0.42 -16.78 3.66
N LEU A 293 1.53 -16.04 3.73
CA LEU A 293 1.94 -15.12 2.68
C LEU A 293 2.83 -15.84 1.66
N PRO A 294 2.43 -15.94 0.38
CA PRO A 294 3.28 -16.53 -0.65
C PRO A 294 4.52 -15.65 -0.88
N PRO A 295 5.70 -16.25 -1.12
CA PRO A 295 6.94 -15.49 -1.34
C PRO A 295 7.00 -14.77 -2.70
N THR A 296 6.05 -15.08 -3.59
CA THR A 296 5.92 -14.49 -4.93
C THR A 296 4.51 -13.95 -5.14
N PRO A 297 4.33 -12.95 -6.03
CA PRO A 297 3.01 -12.46 -6.42
C PRO A 297 2.09 -13.57 -6.92
N VAL A 298 0.78 -13.40 -6.71
CA VAL A 298 -0.26 -14.33 -7.17
C VAL A 298 -1.38 -13.53 -7.82
N SER A 299 -1.65 -13.76 -9.10
CA SER A 299 -2.67 -13.03 -9.88
C SER A 299 -4.11 -13.51 -9.63
N SER A 300 -4.27 -14.71 -9.08
CA SER A 300 -5.59 -15.30 -8.81
C SER A 300 -5.65 -15.80 -7.37
N PRO A 301 -6.13 -14.99 -6.41
CA PRO A 301 -6.24 -15.39 -5.01
C PRO A 301 -7.40 -16.38 -4.74
N SER A 302 -7.88 -17.09 -5.78
CA SER A 302 -9.14 -17.87 -5.83
C SER A 302 -9.24 -19.06 -4.88
N SER A 303 -8.36 -19.17 -3.88
CA SER A 303 -8.35 -20.26 -2.91
C SER A 303 -7.87 -19.88 -1.51
N PHE A 304 -7.97 -18.61 -1.08
CA PHE A 304 -7.76 -18.30 0.34
C PHE A 304 -8.95 -18.81 1.17
N THR A 305 -8.92 -20.09 1.53
CA THR A 305 -9.76 -20.71 2.56
C THR A 305 -9.37 -20.25 3.98
N SER A 306 -8.35 -19.40 4.09
CA SER A 306 -7.89 -18.82 5.35
C SER A 306 -8.93 -17.85 5.92
N PRO A 307 -9.05 -17.77 7.25
CA PRO A 307 -9.94 -16.79 7.88
C PRO A 307 -9.55 -15.37 7.47
N SER A 308 -10.55 -14.47 7.43
CA SER A 308 -10.27 -13.05 7.22
C SER A 308 -9.29 -12.53 8.29
N PRO A 309 -8.33 -11.68 7.91
CA PRO A 309 -7.36 -11.15 8.85
C PRO A 309 -8.03 -10.32 9.93
N VAL A 310 -7.43 -10.31 11.12
CA VAL A 310 -7.95 -9.54 12.25
C VAL A 310 -7.41 -8.13 12.16
N ILE A 311 -8.29 -7.16 11.91
CA ILE A 311 -7.93 -5.75 11.83
C ILE A 311 -8.44 -5.06 13.09
N LEU A 312 -7.54 -4.43 13.84
CA LEU A 312 -7.83 -3.79 15.10
C LEU A 312 -7.57 -2.29 14.99
N SER A 313 -8.58 -1.48 15.28
CA SER A 313 -8.45 -0.04 15.44
C SER A 313 -8.26 0.30 16.92
N THR A 314 -7.32 1.19 17.22
CA THR A 314 -7.11 1.74 18.56
C THR A 314 -7.83 3.08 18.63
N SER A 315 -8.85 3.17 19.49
CA SER A 315 -9.58 4.43 19.63
C SER A 315 -8.72 5.45 20.35
N THR A 316 -8.40 6.57 19.69
CA THR A 316 -7.71 7.71 20.31
C THR A 316 -8.57 8.44 21.35
N TYR A 317 -9.89 8.19 21.37
CA TYR A 317 -10.86 8.88 22.23
C TYR A 317 -11.28 8.10 23.49
N SER A 318 -10.77 6.89 23.70
CA SER A 318 -11.08 6.10 24.90
C SER A 318 -9.88 6.01 25.83
N ALA A 319 -10.05 6.42 27.09
CA ALA A 319 -9.08 6.18 28.15
C ALA A 319 -8.89 4.67 28.47
N SER A 320 -9.74 3.80 27.91
CA SER A 320 -9.56 2.36 27.97
C SER A 320 -8.71 1.88 26.79
N SER A 321 -7.73 1.00 27.05
CA SER A 321 -6.85 0.38 26.05
C SER A 321 -7.57 -0.62 25.12
N ASN A 322 -8.85 -0.41 24.86
CA ASN A 322 -9.70 -1.35 24.13
C ASN A 322 -9.51 -1.17 22.62
N THR A 323 -9.00 -2.23 21.97
CA THR A 323 -8.98 -2.36 20.51
C THR A 323 -10.36 -2.76 20.00
N ILE A 324 -10.83 -2.12 18.94
CA ILE A 324 -12.11 -2.43 18.30
C ILE A 324 -11.83 -3.07 16.94
N PRO A 325 -12.45 -4.22 16.60
CA PRO A 325 -12.34 -4.78 15.26
C PRO A 325 -12.80 -3.78 14.20
N LEU A 326 -11.95 -3.50 13.22
CA LEU A 326 -12.31 -2.70 12.06
C LEU A 326 -12.93 -3.61 11.00
N THR A 327 -14.18 -3.34 10.66
CA THR A 327 -14.90 -4.08 9.63
C THR A 327 -15.45 -3.13 8.58
N TYR A 328 -15.57 -3.62 7.36
CA TYR A 328 -16.25 -2.92 6.28
C TYR A 328 -17.71 -2.60 6.65
N THR A 329 -18.27 -1.61 5.97
CA THR A 329 -19.67 -1.22 6.08
C THR A 329 -20.37 -1.43 4.74
N LEU A 330 -21.70 -1.56 4.72
CA LEU A 330 -22.44 -1.74 3.45
C LEU A 330 -22.13 -0.64 2.40
N PRO A 331 -21.99 0.65 2.76
CA PRO A 331 -21.58 1.70 1.82
C PRO A 331 -20.20 1.50 1.17
N SER A 332 -19.35 0.64 1.72
CA SER A 332 -18.02 0.33 1.15
C SER A 332 -18.05 -0.75 0.06
N LEU A 333 -19.14 -1.51 -0.05
CA LEU A 333 -19.26 -2.62 -0.99
C LEU A 333 -19.23 -2.22 -2.48
N PRO A 334 -19.82 -1.08 -2.92
CA PRO A 334 -19.74 -0.69 -4.33
C PRO A 334 -18.31 -0.47 -4.81
N LEU A 335 -17.47 0.21 -4.01
CA LEU A 335 -16.06 0.38 -4.32
C LEU A 335 -15.36 -0.97 -4.38
N TYR A 336 -15.53 -1.82 -3.36
CA TYR A 336 -14.93 -3.16 -3.35
C TYR A 336 -15.32 -4.00 -4.58
N ARG A 337 -16.61 -3.99 -4.97
CA ARG A 337 -17.09 -4.70 -6.15
C ARG A 337 -16.39 -4.20 -7.42
N SER A 338 -16.18 -2.89 -7.55
CA SER A 338 -15.44 -2.34 -8.69
C SER A 338 -13.98 -2.83 -8.75
N LEU A 339 -13.31 -2.96 -7.59
CA LEU A 339 -11.94 -3.49 -7.53
C LEU A 339 -11.90 -4.96 -7.94
N LEU A 340 -12.86 -5.77 -7.49
CA LEU A 340 -12.96 -7.18 -7.88
C LEU A 340 -13.16 -7.35 -9.38
N LEU A 341 -14.05 -6.55 -9.99
CA LEU A 341 -14.32 -6.63 -11.43
C LEU A 341 -13.06 -6.36 -12.26
N LEU A 342 -12.21 -5.43 -11.83
CA LEU A 342 -10.94 -5.12 -12.48
C LEU A 342 -9.96 -6.30 -12.42
N THR A 343 -9.91 -7.02 -11.30
CA THR A 343 -9.06 -8.22 -11.19
C THR A 343 -9.58 -9.40 -12.02
N SER A 344 -10.85 -9.42 -12.39
CA SER A 344 -11.43 -10.42 -13.30
C SER A 344 -11.45 -9.99 -14.77
N SER A 345 -10.91 -8.81 -15.10
CA SER A 345 -10.95 -8.25 -16.45
C SER A 345 -10.02 -9.00 -17.42
N PRO A 346 -10.45 -9.30 -18.66
CA PRO A 346 -9.59 -9.89 -19.68
C PRO A 346 -8.29 -9.09 -19.91
N PRO A 347 -7.18 -9.75 -20.30
CA PRO A 347 -5.88 -9.10 -20.54
C PRO A 347 -5.90 -8.07 -21.68
N THR A 348 -6.94 -8.09 -22.54
CA THR A 348 -7.15 -7.08 -23.59
C THR A 348 -7.53 -5.70 -23.02
N ILE A 349 -7.97 -5.62 -21.77
CA ILE A 349 -8.29 -4.35 -21.11
C ILE A 349 -7.01 -3.70 -20.62
N HIS A 350 -6.53 -2.74 -21.41
CA HIS A 350 -5.36 -1.93 -21.13
C HIS A 350 -5.78 -0.59 -20.50
N ALA A 351 -5.04 -0.17 -19.49
CA ALA A 351 -5.19 1.12 -18.82
C ALA A 351 -4.72 2.31 -19.70
N GLY A 352 -5.12 2.40 -20.96
CA GLY A 352 -4.85 3.55 -21.84
C GLY A 352 -5.96 4.60 -21.81
N MET A 353 -5.60 5.88 -21.89
CA MET A 353 -6.54 6.93 -22.29
C MET A 353 -6.90 6.77 -23.78
N TRP A 354 -7.85 5.90 -24.10
CA TRP A 354 -8.56 5.94 -25.38
C TRP A 354 -10.05 6.20 -25.12
N LYS A 355 -10.72 6.80 -26.11
CA LYS A 355 -12.14 7.20 -26.06
C LYS A 355 -13.11 6.06 -25.68
N GLU A 356 -12.67 4.81 -25.77
CA GLU A 356 -13.41 3.60 -25.38
C GLU A 356 -13.45 3.33 -23.87
N GLY A 357 -12.57 3.95 -23.07
CA GLY A 357 -12.65 3.91 -21.60
C GLY A 357 -13.87 4.65 -21.02
N GLY A 358 -14.59 5.41 -21.86
CA GLY A 358 -15.84 6.09 -21.51
C GLY A 358 -17.01 5.13 -21.30
N TRP A 359 -17.02 3.96 -21.95
CA TRP A 359 -18.11 3.00 -21.79
C TRP A 359 -18.13 2.34 -20.40
N TRP A 360 -16.97 2.12 -19.78
CA TRP A 360 -16.91 1.66 -18.40
C TRP A 360 -17.42 2.72 -17.41
N LEU A 361 -17.28 4.01 -17.71
CA LEU A 361 -17.88 5.09 -16.92
C LEU A 361 -19.41 5.11 -17.06
N ILE A 362 -19.94 4.80 -18.24
CA ILE A 362 -21.40 4.69 -18.49
C ILE A 362 -21.98 3.46 -17.78
N ILE A 363 -21.32 2.30 -17.88
CA ILE A 363 -21.69 1.08 -17.16
C ILE A 363 -21.63 1.32 -15.64
N TYR A 364 -20.62 2.07 -15.17
CA TYR A 364 -20.48 2.45 -13.77
C TYR A 364 -21.60 3.39 -13.31
N GLU A 365 -21.94 4.42 -14.09
CA GLU A 365 -23.05 5.34 -13.79
C GLU A 365 -24.39 4.59 -13.75
N LEU A 366 -24.58 3.61 -14.65
CA LEU A 366 -25.75 2.73 -14.68
C LEU A 366 -25.82 1.83 -13.44
N LEU A 367 -24.71 1.19 -13.06
CA LEU A 367 -24.60 0.36 -11.85
C LEU A 367 -24.81 1.18 -10.57
N GLU A 368 -24.33 2.42 -10.53
CA GLU A 368 -24.55 3.34 -9.40
C GLU A 368 -26.02 3.72 -9.28
N LYS A 369 -26.71 3.99 -10.40
CA LYS A 369 -28.15 4.28 -10.44
C LYS A 369 -28.98 3.06 -10.04
N VAL A 370 -28.68 1.87 -10.56
CA VAL A 370 -29.33 0.61 -10.17
C VAL A 370 -29.12 0.31 -8.70
N TRP A 371 -27.92 0.55 -8.16
CA TRP A 371 -27.64 0.37 -6.74
C TRP A 371 -28.44 1.34 -5.86
N LYS A 372 -28.55 2.62 -6.23
CA LYS A 372 -29.39 3.60 -5.51
C LYS A 372 -30.86 3.16 -5.48
N VAL A 373 -31.37 2.61 -6.58
CA VAL A 373 -32.71 2.03 -6.66
C VAL A 373 -32.84 0.80 -5.75
N CYS A 374 -31.89 -0.15 -5.79
CA CYS A 374 -31.91 -1.33 -4.92
C CYS A 374 -31.85 -0.97 -3.43
N VAL A 375 -31.05 0.02 -3.05
CA VAL A 375 -30.99 0.54 -1.67
C VAL A 375 -32.33 1.15 -1.27
N GLY A 376 -32.96 1.95 -2.15
CA GLY A 376 -34.30 2.49 -1.91
C GLY A 376 -35.38 1.41 -1.76
N VAL A 377 -35.34 0.36 -2.58
CA VAL A 377 -36.25 -0.79 -2.51
C VAL A 377 -36.02 -1.61 -1.24
N CYS A 378 -34.77 -1.81 -0.82
CA CYS A 378 -34.44 -2.47 0.45
C CYS A 378 -34.88 -1.64 1.67
N GLU A 379 -34.74 -0.31 1.64
CA GLU A 379 -35.23 0.56 2.73
C GLU A 379 -36.77 0.54 2.84
N PHE A 380 -37.47 0.41 1.71
CA PHE A 380 -38.92 0.23 1.67
C PHE A 380 -39.35 -1.15 2.20
N ALA A 381 -38.68 -2.22 1.78
CA ALA A 381 -38.99 -3.60 2.19
C ALA A 381 -38.70 -3.89 3.67
N VAL A 382 -37.73 -3.18 4.28
CA VAL A 382 -37.38 -3.29 5.71
C VAL A 382 -38.29 -2.41 6.59
N GLY A 383 -39.28 -1.72 6.01
CA GLY A 383 -40.34 -1.03 6.76
C GLY A 383 -39.88 0.26 7.47
N ARG A 384 -38.80 0.89 7.00
CA ARG A 384 -38.32 2.19 7.52
C ARG A 384 -38.79 3.39 6.70
N GLY A 385 -39.55 3.17 5.62
CA GLY A 385 -40.29 4.23 4.94
C GLY A 385 -41.43 4.75 5.84
N ASN A 386 -41.36 6.01 6.23
CA ASN A 386 -42.35 6.62 7.13
C ASN A 386 -43.69 6.80 6.37
N VAL A 387 -44.64 5.87 6.52
CA VAL A 387 -46.03 6.09 6.12
C VAL A 387 -46.72 6.88 7.22
N GLY A 388 -46.64 8.21 7.14
CA GLY A 388 -47.40 9.11 7.98
C GLY A 388 -48.90 8.91 7.74
N VAL A 389 -49.59 8.32 8.70
CA VAL A 389 -51.05 8.25 8.73
C VAL A 389 -51.60 9.65 8.96
N GLN A 390 -52.28 10.20 7.96
CA GLN A 390 -53.36 11.16 8.22
C GLN A 390 -54.55 10.89 7.30
N GLY A 391 -55.54 10.21 7.89
CA GLY A 391 -56.98 10.34 7.65
C GLY A 391 -57.51 10.54 6.23
N GLY A 392 -58.09 9.47 5.69
CA GLY A 392 -59.43 9.52 5.08
C GLY A 392 -59.49 9.77 3.58
N GLY A 393 -59.73 8.68 2.83
CA GLY A 393 -60.41 8.72 1.53
C GLY A 393 -59.50 8.71 0.31
N GLY A 394 -59.45 7.55 -0.35
CA GLY A 394 -59.02 7.29 -1.74
C GLY A 394 -58.15 8.33 -2.43
N GLY A 395 -56.85 8.05 -2.53
CA GLY A 395 -55.93 8.77 -3.40
C GLY A 395 -54.68 7.93 -3.64
N GLY A 396 -54.42 7.60 -4.91
CA GLY A 396 -53.20 6.91 -5.35
C GLY A 396 -51.94 7.70 -4.99
N VAL A 397 -50.84 6.98 -4.84
CA VAL A 397 -49.51 7.54 -4.62
C VAL A 397 -49.16 8.43 -5.81
N ARG A 398 -48.91 9.71 -5.56
CA ARG A 398 -48.35 10.65 -6.52
C ARG A 398 -46.84 10.74 -6.25
N LEU A 399 -46.05 10.17 -7.15
CA LEU A 399 -44.62 10.44 -7.25
C LEU A 399 -44.45 11.90 -7.71
N PRO A 400 -43.35 12.59 -7.36
CA PRO A 400 -43.02 13.86 -8.00
C PRO A 400 -42.87 13.64 -9.51
N ASP A 401 -43.58 14.43 -10.30
CA ASP A 401 -43.59 14.41 -11.77
C ASP A 401 -42.23 14.88 -12.31
N ASP A 402 -41.26 13.96 -12.40
CA ASP A 402 -40.08 14.08 -13.26
C ASP A 402 -40.31 13.17 -14.48
N GLU A 403 -41.18 13.61 -15.39
CA GLU A 403 -41.67 12.87 -16.58
C GLU A 403 -40.56 12.44 -17.58
N GLU A 404 -39.29 12.80 -17.35
CA GLU A 404 -38.16 12.40 -18.20
C GLU A 404 -37.49 11.08 -17.77
N GLU A 405 -37.65 10.63 -16.52
CA GLU A 405 -36.96 9.42 -16.03
C GLU A 405 -37.79 8.13 -16.14
N GLU A 406 -39.13 8.21 -16.15
CA GLU A 406 -40.00 7.03 -16.35
C GLU A 406 -39.99 6.51 -17.81
N GLN A 407 -39.75 7.38 -18.80
CA GLN A 407 -39.73 6.98 -20.22
C GLN A 407 -38.49 6.20 -20.64
N LEU A 408 -37.40 6.26 -19.88
CA LEU A 408 -36.17 5.50 -20.18
C LEU A 408 -36.21 4.07 -19.62
N LEU A 409 -37.08 3.80 -18.64
CA LEU A 409 -37.21 2.47 -18.01
C LEU A 409 -38.27 1.58 -18.66
N GLU A 410 -39.25 2.14 -19.39
CA GLU A 410 -40.22 1.33 -20.15
C GLU A 410 -39.63 0.73 -21.45
N ASN A 411 -38.51 1.27 -21.95
CA ASN A 411 -37.94 0.88 -23.25
C ASN A 411 -36.64 0.06 -23.18
N ALA A 412 -36.08 -0.20 -22.00
CA ALA A 412 -34.88 -1.03 -21.86
C ALA A 412 -35.27 -2.38 -21.27
N GLY A 413 -35.60 -3.33 -22.15
CA GLY A 413 -35.87 -4.70 -21.73
C GLY A 413 -34.60 -5.40 -21.25
N GLU A 414 -34.75 -6.44 -20.44
CA GLU A 414 -33.65 -7.34 -20.03
C GLU A 414 -32.89 -7.92 -21.24
N GLY A 415 -33.51 -7.94 -22.42
CA GLY A 415 -32.90 -8.27 -23.71
C GLY A 415 -31.93 -7.22 -24.27
N ASP A 416 -32.21 -5.91 -24.15
CA ASP A 416 -31.30 -4.86 -24.65
C ASP A 416 -29.98 -4.81 -23.85
N LEU A 417 -30.04 -5.23 -22.59
CA LEU A 417 -28.89 -5.41 -21.70
C LEU A 417 -27.99 -6.59 -22.10
N LEU A 418 -28.58 -7.65 -22.65
CA LEU A 418 -27.85 -8.81 -23.16
C LEU A 418 -27.30 -8.53 -24.56
N ASP A 419 -28.05 -7.82 -25.41
CA ASP A 419 -27.60 -7.39 -26.74
C ASP A 419 -26.42 -6.41 -26.67
N LEU A 420 -26.40 -5.48 -25.69
CA LEU A 420 -25.24 -4.59 -25.45
C LEU A 420 -24.00 -5.33 -24.92
N LEU A 421 -24.19 -6.44 -24.19
CA LEU A 421 -23.09 -7.29 -23.72
C LEU A 421 -22.60 -8.22 -24.84
N GLU A 422 -23.48 -8.65 -25.75
CA GLU A 422 -23.15 -9.40 -26.97
C GLU A 422 -22.44 -8.50 -27.99
N GLU A 423 -22.89 -7.27 -28.24
CA GLU A 423 -22.20 -6.29 -29.11
C GLU A 423 -20.81 -5.93 -28.57
N ALA A 424 -20.64 -5.78 -27.25
CA ALA A 424 -19.33 -5.59 -26.63
C ALA A 424 -18.42 -6.84 -26.74
N GLY A 425 -19.02 -8.04 -26.86
CA GLY A 425 -18.32 -9.29 -27.13
C GLY A 425 -17.93 -9.48 -28.60
N ASP A 426 -18.78 -9.02 -29.52
CA ASP A 426 -18.61 -9.17 -30.97
C ASP A 426 -17.68 -8.10 -31.58
N GLU A 427 -17.63 -6.88 -31.01
CA GLU A 427 -16.63 -5.86 -31.40
C GLU A 427 -15.21 -6.22 -30.91
N ALA A 428 -15.08 -7.00 -29.84
CA ALA A 428 -13.78 -7.59 -29.45
C ALA A 428 -13.30 -8.67 -30.43
N GLY A 429 -14.20 -9.22 -31.25
CA GLY A 429 -13.91 -10.25 -32.25
C GLY A 429 -13.49 -9.73 -33.62
N THR A 430 -13.60 -8.42 -33.90
CA THR A 430 -13.43 -7.87 -35.27
C THR A 430 -12.23 -6.96 -35.48
N VAL A 431 -11.32 -6.83 -34.52
CA VAL A 431 -10.05 -6.11 -34.73
C VAL A 431 -8.94 -7.10 -35.10
N GLN A 432 -8.83 -7.38 -36.39
CA GLN A 432 -7.53 -7.75 -36.96
C GLN A 432 -6.70 -6.48 -37.09
N GLU A 433 -5.82 -6.20 -36.12
CA GLU A 433 -4.71 -5.27 -36.32
C GLU A 433 -3.40 -5.85 -35.81
N GLU A 434 -2.42 -5.83 -36.73
CA GLU A 434 -1.05 -6.26 -36.60
C GLU A 434 -0.32 -5.41 -35.54
N SER A 435 -0.22 -5.90 -34.30
CA SER A 435 0.83 -5.45 -33.36
C SER A 435 1.82 -6.58 -33.15
N ALA A 436 3.11 -6.27 -33.33
CA ALA A 436 4.24 -7.16 -33.06
C ALA A 436 4.11 -7.87 -31.70
N PRO A 437 4.77 -9.03 -31.47
CA PRO A 437 4.68 -9.74 -30.20
C PRO A 437 5.44 -8.95 -29.12
N GLU A 438 4.81 -7.93 -28.58
CA GLU A 438 5.26 -7.23 -27.38
C GLU A 438 5.05 -8.19 -26.21
N ALA A 439 6.15 -8.51 -25.51
CA ALA A 439 6.11 -9.41 -24.36
C ALA A 439 5.02 -8.94 -23.37
N GLU A 440 4.06 -9.83 -23.13
CA GLU A 440 2.88 -9.67 -22.26
C GLU A 440 3.31 -9.10 -20.89
N GLU A 441 2.71 -7.99 -20.45
CA GLU A 441 2.92 -7.42 -19.11
C GLU A 441 2.55 -8.49 -18.06
N ASP A 442 3.29 -8.56 -16.95
CA ASP A 442 2.96 -9.51 -15.89
C ASP A 442 1.54 -9.25 -15.37
N GLU A 443 0.70 -10.29 -15.37
CA GLU A 443 -0.72 -10.16 -15.06
C GLU A 443 -0.97 -9.61 -13.65
N ALA A 444 -0.13 -9.97 -12.66
CA ALA A 444 -0.28 -9.47 -11.29
C ALA A 444 0.05 -7.97 -11.22
N VAL A 445 1.05 -7.53 -11.97
CA VAL A 445 1.40 -6.10 -12.12
C VAL A 445 0.24 -5.35 -12.79
N ARG A 446 -0.26 -5.86 -13.92
CA ARG A 446 -1.39 -5.25 -14.66
C ARG A 446 -2.60 -5.07 -13.76
N GLN A 447 -3.04 -6.14 -13.08
CA GLN A 447 -4.16 -6.10 -12.14
C GLN A 447 -3.91 -5.12 -10.99
N GLY A 448 -2.70 -5.12 -10.43
CA GLY A 448 -2.37 -4.22 -9.33
C GLY A 448 -2.44 -2.75 -9.73
N ARG A 449 -1.99 -2.40 -10.94
CA ARG A 449 -2.11 -1.05 -11.49
C ARG A 449 -3.56 -0.63 -11.70
N LEU A 450 -4.42 -1.53 -12.21
CA LEU A 450 -5.85 -1.26 -12.38
C LEU A 450 -6.53 -0.96 -11.04
N VAL A 451 -6.26 -1.78 -10.02
CA VAL A 451 -6.78 -1.59 -8.66
C VAL A 451 -6.31 -0.26 -8.08
N LEU A 452 -5.00 0.04 -8.17
CA LEU A 452 -4.45 1.28 -7.66
C LEU A 452 -5.03 2.50 -8.40
N ARG A 453 -5.15 2.45 -9.72
CA ARG A 453 -5.77 3.50 -10.53
C ARG A 453 -7.21 3.78 -10.13
N GLN A 454 -8.01 2.74 -9.87
CA GLN A 454 -9.39 2.88 -9.42
C GLN A 454 -9.47 3.55 -8.04
N LEU A 455 -8.55 3.21 -7.13
CA LEU A 455 -8.45 3.87 -5.83
C LEU A 455 -8.08 5.35 -5.98
N PHE A 456 -7.13 5.70 -6.84
CA PHE A 456 -6.79 7.09 -7.13
C PHE A 456 -7.94 7.88 -7.76
N HIS A 457 -8.71 7.24 -8.64
CA HIS A 457 -9.92 7.85 -9.21
C HIS A 457 -10.96 8.13 -8.11
N HIS A 458 -11.15 7.20 -7.18
CA HIS A 458 -12.01 7.41 -6.03
C HIS A 458 -11.47 8.52 -5.09
N THR A 459 -10.15 8.59 -4.85
CA THR A 459 -9.50 9.68 -4.10
C THR A 459 -9.80 11.05 -4.72
N TYR A 460 -9.74 11.15 -6.06
CA TYR A 460 -10.08 12.37 -6.79
C TYR A 460 -11.54 12.82 -6.54
N HIS A 461 -12.49 11.88 -6.56
CA HIS A 461 -13.91 12.18 -6.28
C HIS A 461 -14.13 12.61 -4.84
N LEU A 462 -13.49 11.96 -3.87
CA LEU A 462 -13.54 12.35 -2.47
C LEU A 462 -13.04 13.78 -2.27
N HIS A 463 -11.92 14.13 -2.91
CA HIS A 463 -11.36 15.47 -2.87
C HIS A 463 -12.27 16.51 -3.53
N SER A 464 -12.81 16.19 -4.71
CA SER A 464 -13.75 17.07 -5.42
C SER A 464 -15.02 17.32 -4.61
N HIS A 465 -15.53 16.28 -3.93
CA HIS A 465 -16.69 16.39 -3.05
C HIS A 465 -16.38 17.26 -1.82
N LEU A 466 -15.23 17.07 -1.18
CA LEU A 466 -14.76 17.92 -0.08
C LEU A 466 -14.69 19.39 -0.49
N LEU A 467 -14.02 19.68 -1.61
CA LEU A 467 -13.88 21.05 -2.10
C LEU A 467 -15.24 21.66 -2.50
N SER A 468 -16.15 20.88 -3.07
CA SER A 468 -17.51 21.35 -3.39
C SER A 468 -18.23 21.86 -2.14
N VAL A 469 -18.15 21.11 -1.04
CA VAL A 469 -18.73 21.50 0.25
C VAL A 469 -18.02 22.74 0.82
N LEU A 470 -16.70 22.78 0.84
CA LEU A 470 -15.94 23.93 1.37
C LEU A 470 -16.11 25.20 0.53
N ASN A 471 -16.30 25.07 -0.79
CA ASN A 471 -16.56 26.21 -1.67
C ASN A 471 -17.92 26.89 -1.42
N SER A 472 -18.83 26.22 -0.71
CA SER A 472 -20.10 26.81 -0.26
C SER A 472 -19.93 27.79 0.92
N ARG A 473 -18.77 27.79 1.60
CA ARG A 473 -18.44 28.75 2.67
C ARG A 473 -18.29 30.19 2.14
N PRO A 474 -18.53 31.22 2.98
CA PRO A 474 -18.25 32.60 2.64
C PRO A 474 -16.81 32.80 2.15
N ARG A 475 -16.61 33.75 1.23
CA ARG A 475 -15.27 34.09 0.71
C ARG A 475 -14.39 34.57 1.87
N GLY A 476 -13.28 33.86 2.11
CA GLY A 476 -12.34 34.13 3.21
C GLY A 476 -12.32 33.05 4.30
N GLU A 477 -13.35 32.20 4.39
CA GLU A 477 -13.48 31.15 5.43
C GLU A 477 -13.36 29.72 4.85
N ARG A 478 -13.07 29.60 3.55
CA ARG A 478 -13.06 28.31 2.82
C ARG A 478 -12.10 27.28 3.39
N SER A 479 -10.95 27.74 3.87
CA SER A 479 -9.89 26.91 4.42
C SER A 479 -9.69 27.10 5.93
N ILE A 480 -10.60 27.77 6.62
CA ILE A 480 -10.43 28.13 8.04
C ILE A 480 -11.47 27.42 8.89
N GLY A 481 -11.02 26.77 9.96
CA GLY A 481 -11.88 26.17 10.97
C GLY A 481 -12.49 24.82 10.59
N GLN A 482 -12.83 24.02 11.59
CA GLN A 482 -13.26 22.63 11.44
C GLN A 482 -14.51 22.45 10.56
N LEU A 483 -14.71 21.22 10.06
CA LEU A 483 -15.94 20.83 9.36
C LEU A 483 -17.14 20.94 10.32
N THR A 484 -18.13 21.73 9.94
CA THR A 484 -19.37 21.90 10.69
C THR A 484 -20.24 20.64 10.61
N ASP A 485 -21.17 20.46 11.55
CA ASP A 485 -22.08 19.31 11.54
C ASP A 485 -22.94 19.22 10.27
N LEU A 486 -23.26 20.36 9.65
CA LEU A 486 -24.02 20.39 8.40
C LEU A 486 -23.16 19.89 7.23
N GLU A 487 -21.94 20.39 7.10
CA GLU A 487 -20.98 19.96 6.07
C GLU A 487 -20.66 18.48 6.22
N MET A 488 -20.51 18.02 7.47
CA MET A 488 -20.30 16.61 7.78
C MET A 488 -21.45 15.72 7.31
N LYS A 489 -22.70 16.15 7.50
CA LYS A 489 -23.90 15.45 7.01
C LYS A 489 -23.96 15.43 5.48
N THR A 490 -23.52 16.50 4.82
CA THR A 490 -23.43 16.54 3.35
C THR A 490 -22.37 15.57 2.83
N LEU A 491 -21.18 15.56 3.44
CA LEU A 491 -20.06 14.72 3.03
C LEU A 491 -20.30 13.23 3.28
N SER A 492 -20.93 12.90 4.40
CA SER A 492 -21.09 11.52 4.87
C SER A 492 -22.49 10.93 4.58
N GLY A 493 -23.41 11.77 4.09
CA GLY A 493 -24.81 11.40 3.89
C GLY A 493 -25.62 11.29 5.19
N ARG A 494 -26.91 10.98 5.06
CA ARG A 494 -27.86 10.90 6.20
C ARG A 494 -27.53 9.83 7.23
N TRP A 495 -26.74 8.83 6.86
CA TRP A 495 -26.41 7.65 7.68
C TRP A 495 -24.96 7.66 8.19
N ALA A 496 -24.33 8.83 8.20
CA ALA A 496 -22.96 9.04 8.64
C ALA A 496 -22.70 8.47 10.04
N GLY A 497 -21.78 7.50 10.13
CA GLY A 497 -21.28 7.03 11.42
C GLY A 497 -20.19 7.95 12.00
N ALA A 498 -19.86 7.74 13.28
CA ALA A 498 -18.73 8.44 13.91
C ALA A 498 -17.39 8.20 13.18
N GLN A 499 -17.23 7.03 12.53
CA GLN A 499 -16.04 6.70 11.74
C GLN A 499 -15.95 7.51 10.45
N ASP A 500 -17.06 7.73 9.74
CA ASP A 500 -17.06 8.60 8.54
C ASP A 500 -16.77 10.04 8.94
N ALA A 501 -17.26 10.47 10.10
CA ALA A 501 -16.93 11.78 10.64
C ALA A 501 -15.44 11.96 10.95
N ALA A 502 -14.82 10.95 11.59
CA ALA A 502 -13.38 10.95 11.84
C ALA A 502 -12.58 10.93 10.53
N PHE A 503 -13.03 10.15 9.54
CA PHE A 503 -12.40 10.07 8.22
C PHE A 503 -12.36 11.43 7.53
N TRP A 504 -13.49 12.12 7.35
CA TRP A 504 -13.52 13.40 6.63
C TRP A 504 -12.76 14.50 7.35
N ARG A 505 -12.80 14.54 8.69
CA ARG A 505 -11.98 15.50 9.46
C ARG A 505 -10.49 15.23 9.26
N GLY A 506 -10.07 13.97 9.36
CA GLY A 506 -8.67 13.59 9.14
C GLY A 506 -8.19 13.94 7.73
N VAL A 507 -8.98 13.57 6.72
CA VAL A 507 -8.68 13.84 5.31
C VAL A 507 -8.66 15.34 5.00
N ALA A 508 -9.60 16.13 5.51
CA ALA A 508 -9.63 17.56 5.26
C ALA A 508 -8.42 18.30 5.83
N ARG A 509 -7.97 17.92 7.04
CA ARG A 509 -6.71 18.44 7.61
C ARG A 509 -5.53 17.97 6.78
N ARG A 510 -5.46 16.67 6.51
CA ARG A 510 -4.30 16.05 5.86
C ARG A 510 -4.06 16.56 4.45
N TRP A 511 -5.12 16.81 3.70
CA TRP A 511 -5.02 17.35 2.34
C TRP A 511 -4.81 18.87 2.32
N GLY A 512 -4.63 19.52 3.47
CA GLY A 512 -4.49 20.97 3.57
C GLY A 512 -5.77 21.74 3.22
N ALA A 513 -6.92 21.06 3.10
CA ALA A 513 -8.16 21.71 2.70
C ALA A 513 -8.69 22.66 3.80
N ILE A 514 -8.30 22.43 5.06
CA ILE A 514 -8.66 23.22 6.22
C ILE A 514 -7.44 23.39 7.12
N VAL A 515 -7.25 24.61 7.64
CA VAL A 515 -6.32 24.97 8.71
C VAL A 515 -7.10 25.06 10.02
N ASP A 516 -6.70 24.27 11.01
CA ASP A 516 -7.25 24.32 12.37
C ASP A 516 -6.46 25.37 13.17
N LEU A 517 -7.12 26.41 13.66
CA LEU A 517 -6.46 27.53 14.37
C LEU A 517 -6.27 27.27 15.88
N ASP A 518 -6.79 26.15 16.39
CA ASP A 518 -6.84 25.83 17.83
C ASP A 518 -5.68 24.92 18.33
N GLU A 519 -4.68 24.61 17.48
CA GLU A 519 -3.54 23.72 17.79
C GLU A 519 -2.15 24.38 17.68
N GLU A 520 -2.01 25.70 17.95
CA GLU A 520 -0.68 26.32 18.22
C GLU A 520 -0.18 26.10 19.66
#